data_AF-A0A1Q7E7G2-F1
#
_entry.id   AF-A0A1Q7E7G2-F1
#
_cell.length_a   1.000
_cell.length_b   1.000
_cell.length_c   1.000
_cell.angle_alpha   90.00
_cell.angle_beta   90.00
_cell.angle_gamma   90.00
#
_symmetry.space_group_name_H-M   'P 1'
#
loop_
_entity.id
_entity.type
_entity.pdbx_description
1 polymer ?
#
loop_
_entity_poly.entity_id
_entity_poly.type
_entity_poly.pdbx_seq_one_letter_code
_entity_poly.pdbx_strand_id
1 'polypeptide(L)'
;MRTTASYDLFPDAPSERAIARARWLAREGRIADAEQAYRGVLATHPDLKACWAECFELLRREHRAEDALRLAEGAVGHFGLTPFPLTLQGAALIELGRYREALAALEQALERDPDLALAWHELGLAAYRIGDPNRALLALDRAFGLEPHTETLRLRGRILRDAGRYQAAEVAFEGAAQAAEHGEQRELAEHEILATRRFAFYAPRRPDDLSSAERWFAETGMVVLAPDPGPVPPSDDALVQAFLEVTHDSGWRFGQVVVAGPALPVWSTLAQGLSAPQVERTALDPGACPLIVAPRPQPADTAWSTLTGAVVEHAAGLVFVLEHPTDPSVTSGADVIGVLTDGDVRRSRMPNTAHALAESQHPAARFTGRRLRPAR
;
A
#
# COMPACT_ATOMS: atom_id res chain seq x y z
N MET A 1 7.51 23.92 -18.51
CA MET A 1 6.54 23.24 -19.39
C MET A 1 7.34 22.34 -20.32
N ARG A 2 7.59 21.08 -19.93
CA ARG A 2 8.21 20.09 -20.82
C ARG A 2 7.06 19.44 -21.58
N THR A 3 6.92 19.87 -22.83
CA THR A 3 5.93 19.38 -23.79
C THR A 3 6.24 17.94 -24.17
N THR A 4 5.21 17.22 -24.62
CA THR A 4 5.15 15.84 -25.13
C THR A 4 6.07 15.53 -26.34
N ALA A 5 7.11 16.35 -26.57
CA ALA A 5 8.07 16.24 -27.66
C ALA A 5 9.40 15.56 -27.26
N SER A 6 9.52 14.99 -26.05
CA SER A 6 10.65 14.12 -25.67
C SER A 6 10.33 12.63 -25.74
N TYR A 7 9.23 12.26 -26.43
CA TYR A 7 9.25 11.04 -27.22
C TYR A 7 10.25 11.23 -28.36
N ASP A 8 11.52 11.20 -28.00
CA ASP A 8 12.54 10.72 -28.90
C ASP A 8 12.23 9.25 -29.16
N LEU A 9 11.28 9.02 -30.07
CA LEU A 9 11.31 7.88 -30.98
C LEU A 9 12.65 7.96 -31.72
N PHE A 10 13.74 7.64 -31.04
CA PHE A 10 14.96 7.19 -31.68
C PHE A 10 14.93 5.66 -31.60
N PRO A 11 14.24 4.97 -32.52
CA PRO A 11 14.42 3.55 -32.72
C PRO A 11 15.83 3.21 -33.22
N ASP A 12 16.82 4.12 -33.19
CA ASP A 12 18.05 4.01 -33.98
C ASP A 12 19.30 3.56 -33.23
N ALA A 13 19.23 3.39 -31.90
CA ALA A 13 20.27 2.66 -31.19
C ALA A 13 20.08 1.14 -31.43
N PRO A 14 21.08 0.42 -31.96
CA PRO A 14 20.98 -1.03 -32.20
C PRO A 14 20.56 -1.83 -30.94
N SER A 15 20.99 -1.34 -29.77
CA SER A 15 20.63 -1.88 -28.46
C SER A 15 19.13 -1.77 -28.13
N GLU A 16 18.50 -0.64 -28.45
CA GLU A 16 17.07 -0.39 -28.21
C GLU A 16 16.19 -1.28 -29.09
N ARG A 17 16.57 -1.45 -30.37
CA ARG A 17 15.89 -2.38 -31.28
C ARG A 17 15.99 -3.82 -30.78
N ALA A 18 17.14 -4.21 -30.23
CA ALA A 18 17.39 -5.57 -29.79
C ALA A 18 16.41 -5.98 -28.67
N ILE A 19 16.16 -5.10 -27.69
CA ILE A 19 15.30 -5.38 -26.53
C ILE A 19 13.82 -4.97 -26.72
N ALA A 20 13.49 -4.17 -27.73
CA ALA A 20 12.13 -3.66 -27.97
C ALA A 20 11.06 -4.76 -27.99
N ARG A 21 11.34 -5.91 -28.64
CA ARG A 21 10.42 -7.05 -28.70
C ARG A 21 10.15 -7.62 -27.31
N ALA A 22 11.19 -7.77 -26.49
CA ALA A 22 11.07 -8.32 -25.14
C ALA A 22 10.24 -7.40 -24.24
N ARG A 23 10.49 -6.08 -24.31
CA ARG A 23 9.69 -5.06 -23.61
C ARG A 23 8.22 -5.10 -24.01
N TRP A 24 7.94 -5.21 -25.31
CA TRP A 24 6.56 -5.31 -25.81
C TRP A 24 5.85 -6.56 -25.27
N LEU A 25 6.49 -7.73 -25.34
CA LEU A 25 5.94 -8.97 -24.80
C LEU A 25 5.66 -8.89 -23.29
N ALA A 26 6.55 -8.25 -22.53
CA ALA A 26 6.36 -8.04 -21.09
C ALA A 26 5.12 -7.16 -20.80
N ARG A 27 4.90 -6.09 -21.58
CA ARG A 27 3.72 -5.22 -21.43
C ARG A 27 2.41 -5.94 -21.74
N GLU A 28 2.42 -6.88 -22.69
CA GLU A 28 1.27 -7.73 -23.03
C GLU A 28 1.03 -8.87 -22.01
N GLY A 29 1.82 -8.94 -20.92
CA GLY A 29 1.72 -9.99 -19.91
C GLY A 29 2.24 -11.36 -20.39
N ARG A 30 2.90 -11.42 -21.55
CA ARG A 30 3.51 -12.65 -22.09
C ARG A 30 4.90 -12.86 -21.50
N ILE A 31 4.95 -13.07 -20.19
CA ILE A 31 6.17 -13.08 -19.39
C ILE A 31 7.20 -14.12 -19.88
N ALA A 32 6.77 -15.36 -20.12
CA ALA A 32 7.67 -16.42 -20.57
C ALA A 32 8.31 -16.11 -21.93
N ASP A 33 7.52 -15.57 -22.86
CA ASP A 33 8.01 -15.15 -24.18
C ASP A 33 8.95 -13.94 -24.06
N ALA A 34 8.68 -13.01 -23.14
CA ALA A 34 9.52 -11.86 -22.87
C ALA A 34 10.89 -12.27 -22.31
N GLU A 35 10.92 -13.17 -21.33
CA GLU A 35 12.16 -13.73 -20.79
C GLU A 35 12.97 -14.46 -21.87
N GLN A 36 12.31 -15.27 -22.69
CA GLN A 36 12.97 -15.95 -23.82
C GLN A 36 13.55 -14.93 -24.81
N ALA A 37 12.82 -13.86 -25.11
CA ALA A 37 13.31 -12.78 -25.97
C ALA A 37 14.53 -12.07 -25.36
N TYR A 38 14.51 -11.72 -24.06
CA TYR A 38 15.68 -11.15 -23.38
C TYR A 38 16.88 -12.10 -23.42
N ARG A 39 16.69 -13.40 -23.15
CA ARG A 39 17.78 -14.38 -23.25
C ARG A 39 18.35 -14.49 -24.66
N GLY A 40 17.51 -14.40 -25.69
CA GLY A 40 17.96 -14.36 -27.09
C GLY A 40 18.82 -13.12 -27.40
N VAL A 41 18.47 -11.98 -26.82
CA VAL A 41 19.29 -10.76 -26.92
C VAL A 41 20.60 -10.94 -26.18
N LEU A 42 20.60 -11.47 -24.96
CA LEU A 42 21.83 -11.73 -24.20
C LEU A 42 22.77 -12.72 -24.92
N ALA A 43 22.23 -13.68 -25.66
CA ALA A 43 23.03 -14.61 -26.45
C ALA A 43 23.72 -13.96 -27.67
N THR A 44 23.13 -12.90 -28.23
CA THR A 44 23.64 -12.21 -29.43
C THR A 44 24.41 -10.93 -29.11
N HIS A 45 24.06 -10.26 -28.02
CA HIS A 45 24.60 -8.99 -27.55
C HIS A 45 24.85 -9.04 -26.03
N PRO A 46 25.78 -9.89 -25.55
CA PRO A 46 26.00 -10.11 -24.12
C PRO A 46 26.53 -8.87 -23.38
N ASP A 47 27.13 -7.91 -24.08
CA ASP A 47 27.67 -6.69 -23.47
C ASP A 47 26.59 -5.65 -23.14
N LEU A 48 25.33 -5.87 -23.57
CA LEU A 48 24.25 -4.92 -23.37
C LEU A 48 23.73 -4.96 -21.93
N LYS A 49 24.32 -4.15 -21.04
CA LYS A 49 23.91 -4.02 -19.63
C LYS A 49 22.42 -3.75 -19.44
N ALA A 50 21.81 -2.93 -20.31
CA ALA A 50 20.37 -2.66 -20.26
C ALA A 50 19.52 -3.95 -20.37
N CYS A 51 19.93 -4.90 -21.20
CA CYS A 51 19.23 -6.17 -21.35
C CYS A 51 19.35 -7.06 -20.10
N TRP A 52 20.51 -7.06 -19.45
CA TRP A 52 20.69 -7.75 -18.17
C TRP A 52 19.79 -7.14 -17.09
N ALA A 53 19.78 -5.81 -16.99
CA ALA A 53 18.96 -5.09 -16.01
C ALA A 53 17.46 -5.32 -16.24
N GLU A 54 16.97 -5.24 -17.49
CA GLU A 54 15.54 -5.43 -17.77
C GLU A 54 15.08 -6.88 -17.61
N CYS A 55 15.93 -7.85 -17.98
CA CYS A 55 15.66 -9.25 -17.72
C CYS A 55 15.62 -9.51 -16.20
N PHE A 56 16.53 -8.89 -15.45
CA PHE A 56 16.59 -8.97 -14.00
C PHE A 56 15.33 -8.39 -13.33
N GLU A 57 14.92 -7.19 -13.75
CA GLU A 57 13.69 -6.54 -13.26
C GLU A 57 12.44 -7.35 -13.60
N LEU A 58 12.39 -7.98 -14.78
CA LEU A 58 11.30 -8.92 -15.11
C LEU A 58 11.25 -10.08 -14.11
N LEU A 59 12.39 -10.71 -13.80
CA LEU A 59 12.45 -11.82 -12.84
C LEU A 59 12.06 -11.40 -11.42
N ARG A 60 12.44 -10.18 -10.99
CA ARG A 60 12.02 -9.62 -9.70
C ARG A 60 10.52 -9.42 -9.61
N ARG A 61 9.90 -8.84 -10.65
CA ARG A 61 8.45 -8.61 -10.70
C ARG A 61 7.65 -9.92 -10.62
N GLU A 62 8.19 -10.99 -11.17
CA GLU A 62 7.60 -12.34 -11.11
C GLU A 62 7.95 -13.10 -9.82
N HIS A 63 8.58 -12.43 -8.84
CA HIS A 63 9.04 -13.01 -7.58
C HIS A 63 9.98 -14.22 -7.75
N ARG A 64 10.69 -14.32 -8.88
CA ARG A 64 11.64 -15.39 -9.19
C ARG A 64 13.05 -15.01 -8.73
N ALA A 65 13.20 -14.82 -7.42
CA ALA A 65 14.42 -14.31 -6.80
C ALA A 65 15.66 -15.20 -7.05
N GLU A 66 15.49 -16.53 -7.09
CA GLU A 66 16.58 -17.46 -7.39
C GLU A 66 17.07 -17.32 -8.84
N ASP A 67 16.16 -17.11 -9.79
CA ASP A 67 16.52 -16.86 -11.18
C ASP A 67 17.20 -15.51 -11.36
N ALA A 68 16.74 -14.49 -10.64
CA ALA A 68 17.37 -13.18 -10.62
C ALA A 68 18.80 -13.26 -10.08
N LEU A 69 19.04 -14.06 -9.02
CA LEU A 69 20.38 -14.30 -8.50
C LEU A 69 21.26 -15.03 -9.51
N ARG A 70 20.76 -16.09 -10.16
CA ARG A 70 21.49 -16.79 -11.23
C ARG A 70 21.85 -15.87 -12.39
N LEU A 71 20.94 -14.97 -12.76
CA LEU A 71 21.19 -13.98 -13.80
C LEU A 71 22.29 -12.99 -13.36
N ALA A 72 22.27 -12.54 -12.11
CA ALA A 72 23.30 -11.68 -11.55
C ALA A 72 24.67 -12.38 -11.48
N GLU A 73 24.73 -13.67 -11.10
CA GLU A 73 25.94 -14.49 -11.14
C GLU A 73 26.47 -14.65 -12.57
N GLY A 74 25.59 -14.83 -13.55
CA GLY A 74 25.94 -14.82 -14.97
C GLY A 74 26.53 -13.46 -15.40
N ALA A 75 25.96 -12.36 -14.92
CA ALA A 75 26.48 -11.01 -15.17
C ALA A 75 27.85 -10.79 -14.51
N VAL A 76 28.10 -11.34 -13.32
CA VAL A 76 29.44 -11.36 -12.68
C VAL A 76 30.42 -12.19 -13.52
N GLY A 77 29.98 -13.34 -14.04
CA GLY A 77 30.81 -14.17 -14.92
C GLY A 77 31.23 -13.46 -16.21
N HIS A 78 30.36 -12.60 -16.75
CA HIS A 78 30.60 -11.85 -18.00
C HIS A 78 31.35 -10.52 -17.79
N PHE A 79 30.88 -9.69 -16.85
CA PHE A 79 31.43 -8.34 -16.61
C PHE A 79 32.45 -8.29 -15.46
N GLY A 80 32.70 -9.41 -14.78
CA GLY A 80 33.52 -9.45 -13.56
C GLY A 80 32.85 -8.78 -12.37
N LEU A 81 33.61 -8.58 -11.29
CA LEU A 81 33.18 -7.87 -10.07
C LEU A 81 33.19 -6.35 -10.28
N THR A 82 32.36 -5.89 -11.21
CA THR A 82 32.11 -4.46 -11.48
C THR A 82 30.87 -3.98 -10.71
N PRO A 83 30.65 -2.66 -10.53
CA PRO A 83 29.51 -2.15 -9.76
C PRO A 83 28.15 -2.65 -10.25
N PHE A 84 27.97 -2.74 -11.56
CA PHE A 84 26.71 -3.16 -12.19
C PHE A 84 26.23 -4.57 -11.75
N PRO A 85 26.98 -5.67 -12.02
CA PRO A 85 26.54 -7.00 -11.63
C PRO A 85 26.53 -7.20 -10.10
N LEU A 86 27.42 -6.54 -9.35
CA LEU A 86 27.38 -6.56 -7.88
C LEU A 86 26.10 -5.93 -7.32
N THR A 87 25.59 -4.87 -7.97
CA THR A 87 24.32 -4.24 -7.61
C THR A 87 23.14 -5.18 -7.90
N LEU A 88 23.13 -5.85 -9.06
CA LEU A 88 22.11 -6.87 -9.37
C LEU A 88 22.15 -8.03 -8.36
N GLN A 89 23.35 -8.50 -8.01
CA GLN A 89 23.53 -9.56 -7.03
C GLN A 89 23.00 -9.13 -5.65
N GLY A 90 23.32 -7.90 -5.22
CA GLY A 90 22.81 -7.30 -4.00
C GLY A 90 21.28 -7.27 -3.97
N ALA A 91 20.66 -6.74 -5.03
CA ALA A 91 19.21 -6.67 -5.16
C ALA A 91 18.55 -8.07 -5.11
N ALA A 92 19.13 -9.07 -5.80
CA ALA A 92 18.60 -10.44 -5.77
C ALA A 92 18.68 -11.07 -4.37
N LEU A 93 19.78 -10.81 -3.66
CA LEU A 93 19.97 -11.30 -2.30
C LEU A 93 18.98 -10.66 -1.32
N ILE A 94 18.56 -9.41 -1.54
CA ILE A 94 17.49 -8.76 -0.76
C ILE A 94 16.17 -9.52 -0.95
N GLU A 95 15.80 -9.83 -2.19
CA GLU A 95 14.57 -10.60 -2.49
C GLU A 95 14.59 -12.00 -1.86
N LEU A 96 15.77 -12.62 -1.75
CA LEU A 96 15.97 -13.90 -1.07
C LEU A 96 16.04 -13.80 0.47
N GLY A 97 15.93 -12.60 1.04
CA GLY A 97 16.05 -12.38 2.48
C GLY A 97 17.49 -12.49 3.02
N ARG A 98 18.49 -12.61 2.14
CA ARG A 98 19.92 -12.76 2.47
C ARG A 98 20.59 -11.39 2.64
N TYR A 99 20.04 -10.58 3.52
CA TYR A 99 20.37 -9.15 3.63
C TYR A 99 21.85 -8.85 3.98
N ARG A 100 22.50 -9.69 4.79
CA ARG A 100 23.93 -9.50 5.12
C ARG A 100 24.83 -9.69 3.92
N GLU A 101 24.52 -10.66 3.08
CA GLU A 101 25.26 -10.92 1.84
C GLU A 101 24.97 -9.84 0.81
N ALA A 102 23.72 -9.35 0.77
CA ALA A 102 23.36 -8.19 -0.05
C ALA A 102 24.19 -6.95 0.32
N LEU A 103 24.28 -6.64 1.62
CA LEU A 103 25.10 -5.52 2.11
C LEU A 103 26.56 -5.66 1.67
N ALA A 104 27.16 -6.84 1.80
CA ALA A 104 28.54 -7.07 1.37
C ALA A 104 28.73 -6.85 -0.14
N ALA A 105 27.80 -7.34 -0.97
CA ALA A 105 27.86 -7.14 -2.42
C ALA A 105 27.69 -5.66 -2.81
N LEU A 106 26.77 -4.94 -2.16
CA LEU A 106 26.48 -3.53 -2.42
C LEU A 106 27.59 -2.61 -1.91
N GLU A 107 28.18 -2.91 -0.75
CA GLU A 107 29.39 -2.24 -0.25
C GLU A 107 30.54 -2.39 -1.25
N GLN A 108 30.79 -3.59 -1.76
CA GLN A 108 31.80 -3.81 -2.81
C GLN A 108 31.47 -3.05 -4.10
N ALA A 109 30.20 -2.96 -4.49
CA ALA A 109 29.80 -2.16 -5.65
C ALA A 109 30.15 -0.68 -5.45
N LEU A 110 29.85 -0.14 -4.26
CA LEU A 110 30.07 1.26 -3.88
C LEU A 110 31.54 1.62 -3.62
N GLU A 111 32.37 0.67 -3.20
CA GLU A 111 33.83 0.83 -3.16
C GLU A 111 34.43 1.08 -4.56
N ARG A 112 33.77 0.55 -5.60
CA ARG A 112 34.22 0.69 -6.99
C ARG A 112 33.57 1.86 -7.71
N ASP A 113 32.33 2.17 -7.36
CA ASP A 113 31.61 3.34 -7.87
C ASP A 113 30.74 3.95 -6.76
N PRO A 114 31.23 5.00 -6.07
CA PRO A 114 30.51 5.63 -4.97
C PRO A 114 29.37 6.55 -5.43
N ASP A 115 29.22 6.78 -6.73
CA ASP A 115 28.21 7.65 -7.32
C ASP A 115 27.04 6.86 -7.95
N LEU A 116 26.98 5.55 -7.70
CA LEU A 116 25.88 4.69 -8.14
C LEU A 116 24.65 4.80 -7.22
N ALA A 117 23.70 5.66 -7.59
CA ALA A 117 22.48 5.91 -6.81
C ALA A 117 21.67 4.63 -6.49
N LEU A 118 21.54 3.72 -7.47
CA LEU A 118 20.81 2.46 -7.29
C LEU A 118 21.45 1.56 -6.22
N ALA A 119 22.78 1.48 -6.15
CA ALA A 119 23.47 0.67 -5.14
C ALA A 119 23.26 1.25 -3.73
N TRP A 120 23.25 2.58 -3.59
CA TRP A 120 22.89 3.24 -2.34
C TRP A 120 21.43 2.99 -1.92
N HIS A 121 20.49 2.99 -2.88
CA HIS A 121 19.09 2.65 -2.63
C HIS A 121 18.95 1.23 -2.08
N GLU A 122 19.50 0.25 -2.79
CA GLU A 122 19.43 -1.17 -2.40
C GLU A 122 20.16 -1.42 -1.07
N LEU A 123 21.26 -0.69 -0.80
CA LEU A 123 21.95 -0.77 0.49
C LEU A 123 21.07 -0.24 1.62
N GLY A 124 20.34 0.85 1.36
CA GLY A 124 19.35 1.39 2.29
C GLY A 124 18.24 0.40 2.61
N LEU A 125 17.69 -0.26 1.59
CA LEU A 125 16.68 -1.30 1.75
C LEU A 125 17.22 -2.49 2.56
N ALA A 126 18.39 -3.02 2.21
CA ALA A 126 19.01 -4.12 2.94
C ALA A 126 19.29 -3.76 4.42
N ALA A 127 19.80 -2.56 4.68
CA ALA A 127 20.07 -2.06 6.03
C ALA A 127 18.80 -1.95 6.87
N TYR A 128 17.71 -1.45 6.29
CA TYR A 128 16.42 -1.39 6.98
C TYR A 128 15.89 -2.79 7.31
N ARG A 129 16.00 -3.75 6.38
CA ARG A 129 15.54 -5.13 6.59
C ARG A 129 16.32 -5.90 7.65
N ILE A 130 17.57 -5.53 7.95
CA ILE A 130 18.33 -6.11 9.08
C ILE A 130 18.08 -5.38 10.40
N GLY A 131 17.23 -4.36 10.43
CA GLY A 131 16.92 -3.58 11.62
C GLY A 131 17.89 -2.43 11.92
N ASP A 132 18.62 -1.92 10.92
CA ASP A 132 19.47 -0.72 11.05
C ASP A 132 18.87 0.48 10.28
N PRO A 133 17.83 1.14 10.84
CA PRO A 133 17.16 2.25 10.17
C PRO A 133 18.06 3.49 10.04
N ASN A 134 19.04 3.68 10.92
CA ASN A 134 19.95 4.83 10.82
C ASN A 134 20.86 4.71 9.61
N ARG A 135 21.48 3.53 9.43
CA ARG A 135 22.28 3.23 8.25
C ARG A 135 21.44 3.29 6.98
N ALA A 136 20.19 2.80 7.03
CA ALA A 136 19.27 2.89 5.91
C ALA A 136 19.00 4.33 5.48
N LEU A 137 18.69 5.22 6.43
CA LEU A 137 18.45 6.64 6.13
C LEU A 137 19.67 7.33 5.52
N LEU A 138 20.88 7.07 6.04
CA LEU A 138 22.12 7.63 5.48
C LEU A 138 22.36 7.17 4.03
N ALA A 139 22.12 5.89 3.74
CA ALA A 139 22.25 5.35 2.39
C ALA A 139 21.21 5.96 1.44
N LEU A 140 19.96 6.11 1.88
CA LEU A 140 18.89 6.72 1.08
C LEU A 140 19.10 8.22 0.86
N ASP A 141 19.67 8.95 1.84
CA ASP A 141 20.06 10.34 1.69
C ASP A 141 21.16 10.49 0.62
N ARG A 142 22.12 9.55 0.58
CA ARG A 142 23.16 9.52 -0.46
C ARG A 142 22.59 9.16 -1.83
N ALA A 143 21.70 8.17 -1.92
CA ALA A 143 21.01 7.81 -3.15
C ALA A 143 20.23 9.00 -3.73
N PHE A 144 19.43 9.68 -2.89
CA PHE A 144 18.66 10.86 -3.28
C PHE A 144 19.55 12.03 -3.73
N GLY A 145 20.69 12.25 -3.06
CA GLY A 145 21.62 13.32 -3.44
C GLY A 145 22.31 13.08 -4.79
N LEU A 146 22.40 11.83 -5.25
CA LEU A 146 22.92 11.47 -6.56
C LEU A 146 21.83 11.52 -7.63
N GLU A 147 20.70 10.86 -7.38
CA GLU A 147 19.55 10.81 -8.27
C GLU A 147 18.24 10.84 -7.46
N PRO A 148 17.44 11.91 -7.59
CA PRO A 148 16.11 11.97 -7.00
C PRO A 148 15.19 10.92 -7.63
N HIS A 149 14.95 9.83 -6.90
CA HIS A 149 14.07 8.75 -7.35
C HIS A 149 12.89 8.57 -6.39
N THR A 150 11.68 8.43 -6.96
CA THR A 150 10.43 8.31 -6.20
C THR A 150 10.46 7.18 -5.17
N GLU A 151 10.97 6.01 -5.55
CA GLU A 151 10.98 4.85 -4.65
C GLU A 151 11.97 5.03 -3.48
N THR A 152 13.12 5.68 -3.72
CA THR A 152 14.08 6.06 -2.66
C THR A 152 13.42 6.95 -1.62
N LEU A 153 12.67 7.96 -2.06
CA LEU A 153 11.99 8.89 -1.17
C LEU A 153 10.80 8.25 -0.44
N ARG A 154 10.05 7.36 -1.10
CA ARG A 154 8.99 6.56 -0.45
C ARG A 154 9.54 5.65 0.64
N LEU A 155 10.61 4.91 0.36
CA LEU A 155 11.25 4.04 1.35
C LEU A 155 11.75 4.86 2.54
N ARG A 156 12.40 6.00 2.29
CA ARG A 156 12.84 6.92 3.33
C ARG A 156 11.67 7.41 4.20
N GLY A 157 10.57 7.82 3.58
CA GLY A 157 9.35 8.24 4.26
C GLY A 157 8.78 7.15 5.18
N ARG A 158 8.75 5.90 4.70
CA ARG A 158 8.31 4.74 5.49
C ARG A 158 9.17 4.53 6.72
N ILE A 159 10.50 4.50 6.56
CA ILE A 159 11.44 4.31 7.67
C ILE A 159 11.28 5.41 8.73
N LEU A 160 11.10 6.67 8.29
CA LEU A 160 10.89 7.80 9.19
C LEU A 160 9.55 7.71 9.94
N ARG A 161 8.49 7.25 9.27
CA ARG A 161 7.17 7.04 9.89
C ARG A 161 7.23 5.95 10.95
N ASP A 162 7.89 4.83 10.66
CA ASP A 162 8.06 3.72 11.60
C ASP A 162 8.89 4.15 12.83
N ALA A 163 9.85 5.05 12.63
CA ALA A 163 10.61 5.66 13.71
C ALA A 163 9.83 6.72 14.52
N GLY A 164 8.58 7.03 14.16
CA GLY A 164 7.75 8.07 14.79
C GLY A 164 8.13 9.50 14.39
N ARG A 165 8.97 9.69 13.35
CA ARG A 165 9.42 11.00 12.86
C ARG A 165 8.49 11.51 11.76
N TYR A 166 7.22 11.73 12.12
CA TYR A 166 6.14 11.96 11.15
C TYR A 166 6.32 13.19 10.26
N GLN A 167 6.81 14.32 10.80
CA GLN A 167 7.04 15.53 9.98
C GLN A 167 8.12 15.29 8.92
N ALA A 168 9.18 14.56 9.28
CA ALA A 168 10.24 14.23 8.33
C ALA A 168 9.79 13.18 7.30
N ALA A 169 8.92 12.25 7.70
CA ALA A 169 8.30 11.28 6.81
C ALA A 169 7.41 11.95 5.77
N GLU A 170 6.57 12.89 6.20
CA GLU A 170 5.69 13.67 5.32
C GLU A 170 6.48 14.42 4.25
N VAL A 171 7.55 15.13 4.62
CA VAL A 171 8.44 15.81 3.68
C VAL A 171 9.07 14.84 2.67
N ALA A 172 9.42 13.62 3.10
CA ALA A 172 9.96 12.62 2.19
C ALA A 172 8.90 12.16 1.16
N PHE A 173 7.65 11.94 1.59
CA PHE A 173 6.56 11.57 0.68
C PHE A 173 6.13 12.72 -0.24
N GLU A 174 6.17 13.97 0.22
CA GLU A 174 5.98 15.16 -0.64
C GLU A 174 7.06 15.23 -1.72
N GLY A 175 8.32 14.99 -1.35
CA GLY A 175 9.41 14.87 -2.31
C GLY A 175 9.16 13.74 -3.32
N ALA A 176 8.66 12.58 -2.88
CA ALA A 176 8.32 11.48 -3.76
C ALA A 176 7.20 11.85 -4.76
N ALA A 177 6.16 12.54 -4.31
CA ALA A 177 5.06 13.01 -5.16
C ALA A 177 5.54 14.03 -6.22
N GLN A 178 6.55 14.85 -5.87
CA GLN A 178 7.18 15.81 -6.79
C GLN A 178 8.12 15.12 -7.80
N ALA A 179 8.84 14.08 -7.38
CA ALA A 179 9.73 13.30 -8.23
C ALA A 179 9.00 12.32 -9.16
N ALA A 180 7.71 12.04 -8.91
CA ALA A 180 6.91 11.10 -9.68
C ALA A 180 6.81 11.47 -11.16
N GLU A 181 7.23 10.55 -12.03
CA GLU A 181 7.15 10.65 -13.49
C GLU A 181 5.76 10.27 -14.02
N HIS A 182 5.04 9.45 -13.27
CA HIS A 182 3.73 8.91 -13.62
C HIS A 182 2.65 9.29 -12.59
N GLY A 183 1.39 9.36 -13.04
CA GLY A 183 0.25 9.70 -12.17
C GLY A 183 0.10 8.73 -11.00
N GLU A 184 0.18 7.43 -11.27
CA GLU A 184 0.09 6.36 -10.26
C GLU A 184 1.14 6.52 -9.15
N GLN A 185 2.39 6.83 -9.50
CA GLN A 185 3.46 7.07 -8.53
C GLN A 185 3.15 8.27 -7.62
N ARG A 186 2.56 9.33 -8.18
CA ARG A 186 2.16 10.52 -7.44
C ARG A 186 1.00 10.21 -6.50
N GLU A 187 -0.04 9.55 -6.99
CA GLU A 187 -1.21 9.13 -6.20
C GLU A 187 -0.79 8.24 -5.02
N LEU A 188 0.10 7.28 -5.27
CA LEU A 188 0.66 6.43 -4.22
C LEU A 188 1.42 7.25 -3.16
N ALA A 189 2.20 8.26 -3.56
CA ALA A 189 2.92 9.12 -2.61
C ALA A 189 1.96 10.03 -1.81
N GLU A 190 0.95 10.60 -2.46
CA GLU A 190 -0.10 11.41 -1.82
C GLU A 190 -0.90 10.60 -0.79
N HIS A 191 -1.16 9.33 -1.08
CA HIS A 191 -1.78 8.41 -0.12
C HIS A 191 -0.91 8.24 1.15
N GLU A 192 0.41 8.06 1.00
CA GLU A 192 1.34 7.93 2.13
C GLU A 192 1.44 9.22 2.96
N ILE A 193 1.34 10.40 2.34
CA ILE A 193 1.26 11.70 3.05
C ILE A 193 0.04 11.70 3.99
N LEU A 194 -1.13 11.34 3.46
CA LEU A 194 -2.37 11.32 4.22
C LEU A 194 -2.31 10.30 5.37
N ALA A 195 -1.77 9.11 5.11
CA ALA A 195 -1.56 8.10 6.16
C ALA A 195 -0.61 8.61 7.24
N THR A 196 0.52 9.20 6.85
CA THR A 196 1.53 9.74 7.79
C THR A 196 0.96 10.84 8.69
N ARG A 197 0.13 11.74 8.13
CA ARG A 197 -0.59 12.75 8.93
C ARG A 197 -1.52 12.12 9.97
N ARG A 198 -2.18 11.01 9.64
CA ARG A 198 -3.02 10.28 10.60
C ARG A 198 -2.19 9.59 11.69
N PHE A 199 -1.08 8.96 11.34
CA PHE A 199 -0.15 8.42 12.34
C PHE A 199 0.39 9.51 13.27
N ALA A 200 0.65 10.72 12.75
CA ALA A 200 1.17 11.84 13.53
C ALA A 200 0.28 12.28 14.71
N PHE A 201 -1.03 12.03 14.63
CA PHE A 201 -1.95 12.32 15.73
C PHE A 201 -1.74 11.43 16.94
N TYR A 202 -1.32 10.19 16.74
CA TYR A 202 -1.02 9.26 17.83
C TYR A 202 0.38 9.47 18.42
N ALA A 203 1.15 10.44 17.90
CA ALA A 203 2.44 10.80 18.45
C ALA A 203 2.34 11.12 19.96
N PRO A 204 3.31 10.70 20.78
CA PRO A 204 4.61 10.16 20.39
C PRO A 204 4.66 8.63 20.17
N ARG A 205 3.51 7.91 20.22
CA ARG A 205 3.49 6.46 20.00
C ARG A 205 3.88 6.11 18.58
N ARG A 206 4.70 5.09 18.40
CA ARG A 206 5.09 4.58 17.07
C ARG A 206 3.99 3.72 16.47
N PRO A 207 4.01 3.45 15.15
CA PRO A 207 3.04 2.54 14.53
C PRO A 207 2.93 1.18 15.23
N ASP A 208 4.04 0.65 15.76
CA ASP A 208 4.10 -0.62 16.48
C ASP A 208 3.42 -0.57 17.87
N ASP A 209 3.30 0.62 18.47
CA ASP A 209 2.69 0.84 19.78
C ASP A 209 1.17 1.09 19.68
N LEU A 210 0.62 1.18 18.45
CA LEU A 210 -0.80 1.40 18.21
C LEU A 210 -1.58 0.09 18.32
N SER A 211 -2.83 0.19 18.78
CA SER A 211 -3.78 -0.91 18.63
C SER A 211 -4.03 -1.20 17.14
N SER A 212 -4.52 -2.40 16.82
CA SER A 212 -4.87 -2.74 15.44
C SER A 212 -5.89 -1.77 14.82
N ALA A 213 -6.86 -1.31 15.62
CA ALA A 213 -7.86 -0.33 15.20
C ALA A 213 -7.24 1.03 14.89
N GLU A 214 -6.41 1.55 15.80
CA GLU A 214 -5.69 2.82 15.61
C GLU A 214 -4.79 2.79 14.37
N ARG A 215 -4.11 1.65 14.13
CA ARG A 215 -3.29 1.43 12.94
C ARG A 215 -4.14 1.38 11.67
N TRP A 216 -5.26 0.68 11.68
CA TRP A 216 -6.17 0.61 10.54
C TRP A 216 -6.73 1.99 10.18
N PHE A 217 -7.16 2.78 11.17
CA PHE A 217 -7.57 4.17 10.94
C PHE A 217 -6.42 5.00 10.39
N ALA A 218 -5.20 4.87 10.93
CA ALA A 218 -4.05 5.60 10.45
C ALA A 218 -3.70 5.25 8.99
N GLU A 219 -3.81 3.98 8.59
CA GLU A 219 -3.51 3.51 7.24
C GLU A 219 -4.60 3.88 6.24
N THR A 220 -5.87 3.68 6.59
CA THR A 220 -6.99 3.73 5.63
C THR A 220 -7.85 4.99 5.77
N GLY A 221 -7.81 5.67 6.91
CA GLY A 221 -8.74 6.73 7.28
C GLY A 221 -10.15 6.25 7.65
N MET A 222 -10.35 4.94 7.74
CA MET A 222 -11.63 4.32 8.10
C MET A 222 -11.74 4.20 9.63
N VAL A 223 -12.85 4.69 10.20
CA VAL A 223 -13.12 4.64 11.64
C VAL A 223 -13.56 3.24 12.05
N VAL A 224 -12.97 2.70 13.12
CA VAL A 224 -13.22 1.34 13.59
C VAL A 224 -14.01 1.36 14.91
N LEU A 225 -15.26 0.88 14.89
CA LEU A 225 -15.97 0.44 16.11
C LEU A 225 -15.34 -0.83 16.70
N ALA A 226 -14.21 -0.68 17.39
CA ALA A 226 -13.50 -1.81 17.98
C ALA A 226 -14.32 -2.46 19.11
N PRO A 227 -14.43 -3.79 19.20
CA PRO A 227 -15.02 -4.44 20.35
C PRO A 227 -14.07 -4.38 21.57
N ASP A 228 -14.62 -4.13 22.76
CA ASP A 228 -13.93 -4.33 24.03
C ASP A 228 -13.53 -5.81 24.21
N PRO A 229 -12.39 -6.09 24.88
CA PRO A 229 -11.88 -7.44 25.02
C PRO A 229 -12.90 -8.35 25.72
N GLY A 230 -13.30 -9.41 25.01
CA GLY A 230 -14.24 -10.43 25.45
C GLY A 230 -14.10 -11.71 24.61
N PRO A 231 -14.66 -12.85 25.04
CA PRO A 231 -14.47 -14.13 24.36
C PRO A 231 -15.38 -14.35 23.14
N VAL A 232 -16.43 -13.54 22.92
CA VAL A 232 -17.45 -13.74 21.87
C VAL A 232 -17.70 -12.44 21.09
N PRO A 233 -17.80 -12.44 19.74
CA PRO A 233 -18.12 -11.24 18.95
C PRO A 233 -19.42 -10.53 19.40
N PRO A 234 -19.54 -9.20 19.22
CA PRO A 234 -20.77 -8.47 19.52
C PRO A 234 -21.93 -8.94 18.61
N SER A 235 -23.16 -8.92 19.12
CA SER A 235 -24.35 -9.28 18.32
C SER A 235 -24.68 -8.20 17.28
N ASP A 236 -25.41 -8.60 16.23
CA ASP A 236 -25.93 -7.71 15.20
C ASP A 236 -26.67 -6.50 15.78
N ASP A 237 -27.56 -6.73 16.76
CA ASP A 237 -28.29 -5.65 17.43
C ASP A 237 -27.36 -4.71 18.19
N ALA A 238 -26.34 -5.25 18.89
CA ALA A 238 -25.37 -4.44 19.61
C ALA A 238 -24.52 -3.59 18.65
N LEU A 239 -24.15 -4.14 17.50
CA LEU A 239 -23.43 -3.42 16.45
C LEU A 239 -24.26 -2.27 15.88
N VAL A 240 -25.54 -2.52 15.57
CA VAL A 240 -26.45 -1.47 15.08
C VAL A 240 -26.64 -0.38 16.12
N GLN A 241 -26.91 -0.74 17.38
CA GLN A 241 -27.10 0.26 18.43
C GLN A 241 -25.84 1.11 18.64
N ALA A 242 -24.68 0.48 18.72
CA ALA A 242 -23.41 1.20 18.86
C ALA A 242 -23.13 2.15 17.67
N PHE A 243 -23.43 1.72 16.44
CA PHE A 243 -23.27 2.58 15.28
C PHE A 243 -24.25 3.77 15.31
N LEU A 244 -25.51 3.53 15.70
CA LEU A 244 -26.52 4.58 15.85
C LEU A 244 -26.13 5.57 16.95
N GLU A 245 -25.60 5.10 18.08
CA GLU A 245 -25.08 5.93 19.17
C GLU A 245 -23.94 6.83 18.67
N VAL A 246 -22.92 6.25 18.01
CA VAL A 246 -21.79 7.04 17.47
C VAL A 246 -22.26 8.02 16.40
N THR A 247 -23.19 7.63 15.53
CA THR A 247 -23.80 8.52 14.54
C THR A 247 -24.52 9.68 15.22
N HIS A 248 -25.30 9.40 16.27
CA HIS A 248 -26.06 10.38 17.02
C HIS A 248 -25.14 11.39 17.73
N ASP A 249 -24.18 10.89 18.52
CA ASP A 249 -23.24 11.70 19.29
C ASP A 249 -22.34 12.56 18.39
N SER A 250 -22.00 12.05 17.21
CA SER A 250 -21.19 12.77 16.22
C SER A 250 -22.02 13.69 15.31
N GLY A 251 -23.36 13.59 15.34
CA GLY A 251 -24.26 14.34 14.46
C GLY A 251 -24.16 13.96 12.98
N TRP A 252 -23.76 12.72 12.67
CA TRP A 252 -23.65 12.21 11.31
C TRP A 252 -25.03 12.05 10.64
N ARG A 253 -25.08 12.25 9.32
CA ARG A 253 -26.29 12.08 8.51
C ARG A 253 -25.92 11.47 7.17
N PHE A 254 -26.54 10.34 6.84
CA PHE A 254 -26.30 9.64 5.57
C PHE A 254 -27.50 9.85 4.65
N GLY A 255 -27.26 10.04 3.36
CA GLY A 255 -28.36 10.14 2.38
C GLY A 255 -28.72 8.79 1.75
N GLN A 256 -27.87 7.78 1.89
CA GLN A 256 -28.11 6.41 1.45
C GLN A 256 -27.35 5.41 2.33
N VAL A 257 -27.91 4.22 2.53
CA VAL A 257 -27.18 3.05 3.06
C VAL A 257 -27.03 2.04 1.93
N VAL A 258 -25.81 1.85 1.44
CA VAL A 258 -25.49 0.93 0.36
C VAL A 258 -25.14 -0.42 0.96
N VAL A 259 -26.00 -1.41 0.72
CA VAL A 259 -25.74 -2.78 1.20
C VAL A 259 -25.10 -3.58 0.09
N ALA A 260 -23.95 -4.15 0.40
CA ALA A 260 -23.06 -4.77 -0.55
C ALA A 260 -22.79 -6.22 -0.14
N GLY A 261 -23.79 -7.11 -0.24
CA GLY A 261 -23.65 -8.53 0.17
C GLY A 261 -25.02 -9.19 0.41
N PRO A 262 -25.09 -10.33 1.12
CA PRO A 262 -26.37 -10.92 1.50
C PRO A 262 -27.19 -9.92 2.33
N ALA A 263 -28.49 -9.81 2.02
CA ALA A 263 -29.41 -8.94 2.73
C ALA A 263 -29.69 -9.48 4.13
N LEU A 264 -28.83 -9.12 5.08
CA LEU A 264 -29.05 -9.44 6.48
C LEU A 264 -30.09 -8.47 7.05
N PRO A 265 -31.04 -8.94 7.89
CA PRO A 265 -32.09 -8.08 8.47
C PRO A 265 -31.54 -6.85 9.19
N VAL A 266 -30.37 -7.00 9.83
CA VAL A 266 -29.63 -5.96 10.56
C VAL A 266 -29.41 -4.67 9.75
N TRP A 267 -29.23 -4.76 8.41
CA TRP A 267 -29.01 -3.57 7.58
C TRP A 267 -30.26 -2.74 7.35
N SER A 268 -31.42 -3.39 7.30
CA SER A 268 -32.68 -2.68 7.18
C SER A 268 -33.00 -1.95 8.48
N THR A 269 -32.69 -2.53 9.64
CA THR A 269 -32.77 -1.87 10.95
C THR A 269 -31.82 -0.68 11.03
N LEU A 270 -30.57 -0.82 10.56
CA LEU A 270 -29.60 0.28 10.52
C LEU A 270 -30.08 1.43 9.62
N ALA A 271 -30.51 1.14 8.39
CA ALA A 271 -31.01 2.14 7.44
C ALA A 271 -32.24 2.89 7.99
N GLN A 272 -33.17 2.17 8.62
CA GLN A 272 -34.31 2.78 9.31
C GLN A 272 -33.88 3.67 10.47
N GLY A 273 -32.96 3.21 11.32
CA GLY A 273 -32.43 4.00 12.45
C GLY A 273 -31.71 5.28 12.01
N LEU A 274 -31.04 5.24 10.86
CA LEU A 274 -30.37 6.40 10.26
C LEU A 274 -31.30 7.31 9.45
N SER A 275 -32.58 6.93 9.28
CA SER A 275 -33.54 7.62 8.40
C SER A 275 -33.01 7.81 6.97
N ALA A 276 -32.29 6.81 6.46
CA ALA A 276 -31.67 6.83 5.13
C ALA A 276 -32.19 5.66 4.28
N PRO A 277 -32.47 5.88 2.98
CA PRO A 277 -32.90 4.81 2.09
C PRO A 277 -31.80 3.76 1.94
N GLN A 278 -32.16 2.48 2.10
CA GLN A 278 -31.31 1.38 1.73
C GLN A 278 -31.28 1.22 0.20
N VAL A 279 -30.09 1.19 -0.39
CA VAL A 279 -29.89 1.04 -1.83
C VAL A 279 -28.93 -0.12 -2.11
N GLU A 280 -29.09 -0.73 -3.29
CA GLU A 280 -28.15 -1.72 -3.79
C GLU A 280 -26.89 -1.05 -4.35
N ARG A 281 -25.81 -1.84 -4.51
CA ARG A 281 -24.51 -1.38 -5.06
C ARG A 281 -24.65 -0.59 -6.37
N THR A 282 -25.57 -0.99 -7.25
CA THR A 282 -25.80 -0.40 -8.58
C THR A 282 -26.49 0.96 -8.54
N ALA A 283 -27.12 1.30 -7.42
CA ALA A 283 -27.88 2.54 -7.23
C ALA A 283 -27.15 3.56 -6.32
N LEU A 284 -25.85 3.35 -6.09
CA LEU A 284 -25.01 4.29 -5.34
C LEU A 284 -25.01 5.66 -6.01
N ASP A 285 -25.46 6.69 -5.29
CA ASP A 285 -25.25 8.09 -5.63
C ASP A 285 -24.09 8.65 -4.79
N PRO A 286 -22.91 8.88 -5.38
CA PRO A 286 -21.76 9.43 -4.65
C PRO A 286 -22.04 10.83 -4.07
N GLY A 287 -22.99 11.58 -4.62
CA GLY A 287 -23.42 12.89 -4.12
C GLY A 287 -24.32 12.82 -2.88
N ALA A 288 -24.85 11.64 -2.54
CA ALA A 288 -25.80 11.45 -1.45
C ALA A 288 -25.15 11.17 -0.09
N CYS A 289 -23.82 11.17 0.04
CA CYS A 289 -23.12 10.77 1.27
C CYS A 289 -23.52 9.34 1.72
N PRO A 290 -23.02 8.32 1.02
CA PRO A 290 -23.39 6.93 1.27
C PRO A 290 -22.74 6.36 2.54
N LEU A 291 -23.48 5.55 3.30
CA LEU A 291 -22.92 4.57 4.22
C LEU A 291 -22.85 3.23 3.50
N ILE A 292 -21.65 2.75 3.18
CA ILE A 292 -21.46 1.44 2.57
C ILE A 292 -21.32 0.40 3.67
N VAL A 293 -22.14 -0.65 3.63
CA VAL A 293 -22.06 -1.79 4.56
C VAL A 293 -21.91 -3.09 3.77
N ALA A 294 -20.85 -3.85 4.03
CA ALA A 294 -20.53 -5.06 3.29
C ALA A 294 -19.79 -6.10 4.14
N PRO A 295 -19.82 -7.40 3.80
CA PRO A 295 -18.83 -8.35 4.28
C PRO A 295 -17.46 -8.06 3.65
N ARG A 296 -16.40 -8.57 4.29
CA ARG A 296 -15.00 -8.40 3.92
C ARG A 296 -14.82 -8.82 2.47
N PRO A 297 -14.32 -7.92 1.60
CA PRO A 297 -14.07 -8.25 0.21
C PRO A 297 -12.96 -9.27 0.11
N GLN A 298 -13.05 -10.16 -0.88
CA GLN A 298 -11.90 -10.99 -1.25
C GLN A 298 -10.83 -10.10 -1.92
N PRO A 299 -9.54 -10.45 -1.84
CA PRO A 299 -8.43 -9.62 -2.35
C PRO A 299 -8.53 -9.23 -3.84
N ALA A 300 -9.41 -9.87 -4.63
CA ALA A 300 -9.63 -9.63 -6.05
C ALA A 300 -11.01 -9.04 -6.40
N ASP A 301 -11.78 -8.53 -5.42
CA ASP A 301 -13.11 -7.95 -5.68
C ASP A 301 -12.99 -6.55 -6.31
N THR A 302 -13.00 -6.48 -7.63
CA THR A 302 -12.97 -5.22 -8.40
C THR A 302 -14.19 -4.33 -8.14
N ALA A 303 -15.33 -4.91 -7.75
CA ALA A 303 -16.52 -4.15 -7.40
C ALA A 303 -16.34 -3.43 -6.05
N TRP A 304 -15.58 -4.01 -5.12
CA TRP A 304 -15.22 -3.37 -3.85
C TRP A 304 -14.37 -2.12 -4.06
N SER A 305 -13.33 -2.22 -4.89
CA SER A 305 -12.44 -1.10 -5.20
C SER A 305 -13.20 0.05 -5.86
N THR A 306 -14.19 -0.26 -6.70
CA THR A 306 -15.05 0.75 -7.33
C THR A 306 -15.94 1.47 -6.31
N LEU A 307 -16.59 0.71 -5.41
CA LEU A 307 -17.48 1.25 -4.38
C LEU A 307 -16.74 2.13 -3.37
N THR A 308 -15.61 1.67 -2.88
CA THR A 308 -14.79 2.41 -1.91
C THR A 308 -14.06 3.58 -2.57
N GLY A 309 -13.65 3.42 -3.83
CA GLY A 309 -13.08 4.48 -4.65
C GLY A 309 -13.98 5.71 -4.73
N ALA A 310 -15.30 5.54 -4.92
CA ALA A 310 -16.25 6.65 -4.95
C ALA A 310 -16.32 7.42 -3.62
N VAL A 311 -16.30 6.72 -2.48
CA VAL A 311 -16.27 7.37 -1.14
C VAL A 311 -14.98 8.15 -0.93
N VAL A 312 -13.85 7.58 -1.37
CA VAL A 312 -12.53 8.22 -1.29
C VAL A 312 -12.45 9.44 -2.22
N GLU A 313 -12.92 9.33 -3.47
CA GLU A 313 -12.89 10.38 -4.48
C GLU A 313 -13.74 11.59 -4.06
N HIS A 314 -14.99 11.35 -3.65
CA HIS A 314 -15.91 12.42 -3.28
C HIS A 314 -15.69 12.94 -1.84
N ALA A 315 -14.90 12.22 -1.04
CA ALA A 315 -14.68 12.53 0.36
C ALA A 315 -16.01 12.72 1.13
N ALA A 316 -17.00 11.89 0.80
CA ALA A 316 -18.34 11.91 1.33
C ALA A 316 -18.81 10.46 1.52
N GLY A 317 -19.22 10.13 2.75
CA GLY A 317 -19.67 8.78 3.10
C GLY A 317 -18.70 8.00 3.99
N LEU A 318 -19.19 6.89 4.55
CA LEU A 318 -18.44 5.99 5.42
C LEU A 318 -18.52 4.56 4.87
N VAL A 319 -17.48 3.77 5.11
CA VAL A 319 -17.45 2.35 4.73
C VAL A 319 -17.33 1.51 5.99
N PHE A 320 -18.23 0.55 6.14
CA PHE A 320 -18.28 -0.43 7.21
C PHE A 320 -18.15 -1.83 6.62
N VAL A 321 -17.27 -2.64 7.20
CA VAL A 321 -16.90 -3.97 6.69
C VAL A 321 -17.06 -5.01 7.79
N LEU A 322 -17.62 -6.18 7.44
CA LEU A 322 -17.92 -7.30 8.35
C LEU A 322 -17.04 -8.53 8.06
N GLU A 323 -16.56 -9.26 9.05
CA GLU A 323 -15.78 -10.49 8.83
C GLU A 323 -16.65 -11.76 8.87
N HIS A 324 -16.52 -12.69 7.91
CA HIS A 324 -17.25 -13.98 7.96
C HIS A 324 -16.29 -15.10 8.42
N PRO A 325 -16.63 -15.91 9.45
CA PRO A 325 -15.73 -16.87 10.08
C PRO A 325 -15.60 -18.22 9.35
N THR A 326 -16.13 -18.35 8.13
CA THR A 326 -16.15 -19.63 7.40
C THR A 326 -14.86 -19.93 6.62
N ASP A 327 -13.77 -19.18 6.82
CA ASP A 327 -12.48 -19.46 6.19
C ASP A 327 -11.52 -20.16 7.19
N PRO A 328 -11.31 -21.48 7.07
CA PRO A 328 -10.54 -22.27 8.04
C PRO A 328 -9.03 -21.99 8.01
N SER A 329 -8.55 -21.09 7.14
CA SER A 329 -7.12 -20.80 6.97
C SER A 329 -6.58 -19.67 7.85
N VAL A 330 -7.43 -18.96 8.61
CA VAL A 330 -6.99 -17.81 9.42
C VAL A 330 -7.02 -18.15 10.90
N THR A 331 -5.94 -18.75 11.39
CA THR A 331 -5.60 -18.71 12.81
C THR A 331 -4.72 -17.48 13.03
N SER A 332 -5.16 -16.57 13.90
CA SER A 332 -4.50 -15.33 14.34
C SER A 332 -4.84 -14.06 13.55
N GLY A 333 -5.52 -13.12 14.23
CA GLY A 333 -5.66 -11.71 13.84
C GLY A 333 -7.03 -11.35 13.26
N ALA A 334 -8.06 -11.31 14.11
CA ALA A 334 -9.35 -10.70 13.74
C ALA A 334 -9.24 -9.19 13.92
N ASP A 335 -9.37 -8.44 12.82
CA ASP A 335 -9.62 -6.99 12.85
C ASP A 335 -10.32 -6.59 11.56
N VAL A 336 -11.67 -6.52 11.64
CA VAL A 336 -12.63 -5.65 10.95
C VAL A 336 -14.05 -6.16 11.32
N ILE A 337 -14.98 -5.24 11.58
CA ILE A 337 -16.09 -5.43 12.54
C ILE A 337 -17.29 -6.17 11.98
N GLY A 338 -17.59 -7.35 12.53
CA GLY A 338 -18.90 -7.99 12.49
C GLY A 338 -18.80 -9.44 12.05
N VAL A 339 -18.75 -10.36 13.02
CA VAL A 339 -18.67 -11.80 12.78
C VAL A 339 -20.07 -12.40 12.83
N LEU A 340 -20.57 -12.91 11.71
CA LEU A 340 -21.73 -13.81 11.68
C LEU A 340 -21.30 -15.20 12.19
N THR A 341 -21.55 -15.52 13.45
CA THR A 341 -21.54 -16.90 13.94
C THR A 341 -22.86 -17.24 14.60
N ASP A 342 -23.49 -18.31 14.13
CA ASP A 342 -24.49 -19.07 14.87
C ASP A 342 -23.75 -19.92 15.95
N GLY A 343 -24.08 -19.77 17.23
CA GLY A 343 -23.62 -20.71 18.26
C GLY A 343 -23.30 -20.17 19.66
N ASP A 344 -24.31 -20.29 20.52
CA ASP A 344 -24.39 -20.34 22.00
C ASP A 344 -23.17 -20.12 22.94
N VAL A 345 -23.36 -19.08 23.79
CA VAL A 345 -22.95 -18.79 25.20
C VAL A 345 -21.47 -18.87 25.65
N ARG A 346 -20.85 -17.70 25.98
CA ARG A 346 -20.62 -17.16 27.35
C ARG A 346 -19.67 -15.93 27.35
N ARG A 347 -20.24 -14.78 27.77
CA ARG A 347 -19.74 -13.38 27.91
C ARG A 347 -19.41 -12.62 26.60
N SER A 348 -20.12 -11.51 26.40
CA SER A 348 -20.16 -10.69 25.19
C SER A 348 -19.02 -9.69 25.10
N ARG A 349 -18.37 -9.57 23.93
CA ARG A 349 -17.69 -8.32 23.54
C ARG A 349 -18.75 -7.23 23.37
N MET A 350 -18.45 -6.01 23.81
CA MET A 350 -19.28 -4.83 23.54
C MET A 350 -18.56 -3.92 22.55
N PRO A 351 -19.23 -3.31 21.57
CA PRO A 351 -18.61 -2.28 20.74
C PRO A 351 -18.13 -1.10 21.59
N ASN A 352 -16.93 -0.57 21.31
CA ASN A 352 -16.36 0.58 22.00
C ASN A 352 -16.64 1.87 21.20
N THR A 353 -17.79 2.46 21.49
CA THR A 353 -18.27 3.69 20.84
C THR A 353 -17.38 4.90 21.13
N ALA A 354 -16.80 4.97 22.34
CA ALA A 354 -15.88 6.04 22.73
C ALA A 354 -14.59 6.03 21.90
N HIS A 355 -14.07 4.84 21.57
CA HIS A 355 -12.89 4.69 20.72
C HIS A 355 -13.16 5.17 19.29
N ALA A 356 -14.24 4.70 18.67
CA ALA A 356 -14.63 5.14 17.32
C ALA A 356 -14.88 6.66 17.26
N LEU A 357 -15.51 7.22 18.30
CA LEU A 357 -15.73 8.66 18.40
C LEU A 357 -14.39 9.43 18.46
N ALA A 358 -13.43 8.96 19.25
CA ALA A 358 -12.09 9.57 19.34
C ALA A 358 -11.34 9.56 18.00
N GLU A 359 -11.39 8.45 17.25
CA GLU A 359 -10.78 8.36 15.91
C GLU A 359 -11.45 9.30 14.91
N SER A 360 -12.78 9.40 14.97
CA SER A 360 -13.55 10.26 14.07
C SER A 360 -13.32 11.76 14.28
N GLN A 361 -12.83 12.15 15.46
CA GLN A 361 -12.52 13.53 15.84
C GLN A 361 -11.10 13.98 15.44
N HIS A 362 -10.35 13.13 14.72
CA HIS A 362 -9.01 13.46 14.22
C HIS A 362 -9.02 14.69 13.29
N PRO A 363 -8.20 15.74 13.51
CA PRO A 363 -8.29 17.04 12.80
C PRO A 363 -8.19 17.01 11.26
N ALA A 364 -7.53 15.99 10.71
CA ALA A 364 -7.39 15.76 9.26
C ALA A 364 -8.26 14.61 8.73
N ALA A 365 -9.12 14.01 9.55
CA ALA A 365 -10.12 13.08 9.05
C ALA A 365 -11.02 13.89 8.10
N ARG A 366 -11.27 13.36 6.90
CA ARG A 366 -12.25 13.98 5.97
C ARG A 366 -13.67 14.03 6.59
N PHE A 367 -13.86 13.35 7.73
CA PHE A 367 -15.02 13.41 8.63
C PHE A 367 -15.03 14.63 9.56
N THR A 368 -13.88 15.11 10.04
CA THR A 368 -13.83 16.37 10.81
C THR A 368 -13.87 17.56 9.86
N GLY A 369 -14.99 18.28 9.87
CA GLY A 369 -15.19 19.49 9.07
C GLY A 369 -16.21 19.34 7.94
N ARG A 370 -16.67 18.12 7.66
CA ARG A 370 -17.85 17.89 6.82
C ARG A 370 -18.94 17.31 7.69
N ARG A 371 -19.91 18.14 8.10
CA ARG A 371 -21.22 17.60 8.46
C ARG A 371 -21.64 16.75 7.27
N LEU A 372 -21.85 15.46 7.46
CA LEU A 372 -22.24 14.53 6.40
C LEU A 372 -23.55 14.98 5.68
N ARG A 373 -24.23 16.03 6.20
CA ARG A 373 -24.78 17.20 5.48
C ARG A 373 -24.89 18.43 6.40
N PRO A 374 -24.76 19.69 5.93
CA PRO A 374 -25.32 20.85 6.64
C PRO A 374 -26.86 20.84 6.55
N ALA A 375 -27.53 21.40 7.56
CA ALA A 375 -28.98 21.52 7.58
C ALA A 375 -29.47 22.39 6.42
N ARG A 376 -30.26 21.80 5.53
CA ARG A 376 -31.42 22.45 4.92
C ARG A 376 -32.58 21.46 4.92
#